data_AF-A0A0N1BJN9-F1
#
_entry.id   AF-A0A0N1BJN9-F1
#
_cell.length_a   1.000
_cell.length_b   1.000
_cell.length_c   1.000
_cell.angle_alpha   90.00
_cell.angle_beta   90.00
_cell.angle_gamma   90.00
#
_symmetry.space_group_name_H-M   'P 1'
#
loop_
_entity.id
_entity.type
_entity.pdbx_description
1 polymer ?
#
loop_
_entity_poly.entity_id
_entity_poly.type
_entity_poly.pdbx_seq_one_letter_code
_entity_poly.pdbx_strand_id
1 'polypeptide(L)' 'MTLLMTVERHLRASAMTPSRFGRDVAGDPRFVFDLRRGREPRAATRARVLAFIEIRRGDAGAAANAGTAAAPAREAC' A
#
# COMPACT_ATOMS: atom_id res chain seq x y z
N MET A 1 5.20 13.38 10.83
CA MET A 1 4.92 11.97 10.48
C MET A 1 3.95 11.96 9.30
N THR A 2 4.44 11.73 8.08
CA THR A 2 3.63 11.75 6.86
C THR A 2 2.95 10.39 6.62
N LEU A 3 1.82 10.40 5.90
CA LEU A 3 1.07 9.17 5.58
C LEU A 3 1.93 8.16 4.80
N LEU A 4 2.74 8.66 3.86
CA LEU A 4 3.64 7.86 3.04
C LEU A 4 4.58 7.00 3.89
N MET A 5 5.19 7.58 4.93
CA MET A 5 6.13 6.88 5.81
C MET A 5 5.45 5.72 6.57
N THR A 6 4.18 5.91 6.96
CA THR A 6 3.38 4.88 7.64
C THR A 6 3.08 3.72 6.69
N VAL A 7 2.72 4.04 5.45
CA VAL A 7 2.47 3.05 4.40
C VAL A 7 3.75 2.28 4.07
N GLU A 8 4.87 2.95 3.85
CA GLU A 8 6.14 2.29 3.53
C GLU A 8 6.62 1.34 4.65
N ARG A 9 6.48 1.76 5.91
CA ARG A 9 6.81 0.88 7.05
C ARG A 9 5.93 -0.36 7.06
N HIS A 10 4.64 -0.22 6.78
CA HIS A 10 3.72 -1.35 6.70
C HIS A 10 4.05 -2.28 5.52
N LEU A 11 4.35 -1.73 4.33
CA LEU A 11 4.77 -2.53 3.17
C LEU A 11 6.01 -3.36 3.48
N ARG A 12 6.98 -2.79 4.20
CA ARG A 12 8.21 -3.48 4.59
C ARG A 12 7.98 -4.56 5.65
N ALA A 13 7.08 -4.32 6.61
CA ALA A 13 6.73 -5.30 7.63
C ALA A 13 5.90 -6.47 7.07
N SER A 14 4.95 -6.18 6.17
CA SER A 14 4.05 -7.17 5.58
C SER A 14 4.60 -7.84 4.32
N ALA A 15 5.80 -7.47 3.87
CA ALA A 15 6.40 -7.88 2.59
C ALA A 15 5.45 -7.72 1.37
N MET A 16 4.54 -6.75 1.44
CA MET A 16 3.50 -6.54 0.43
C MET A 16 3.98 -5.58 -0.65
N THR A 17 3.61 -5.83 -1.91
CA THR A 17 3.92 -4.91 -3.01
C THR A 17 3.05 -3.64 -2.94
N PRO A 18 3.59 -2.47 -3.33
CA PRO A 18 2.84 -1.21 -3.35
C PRO A 18 1.59 -1.28 -4.25
N SER A 19 1.69 -2.01 -5.37
CA SER A 19 0.58 -2.21 -6.30
C SER A 19 -0.57 -3.02 -5.70
N ARG A 20 -0.26 -4.05 -4.90
CA ARG A 20 -1.28 -4.82 -4.19
C ARG A 20 -1.95 -3.99 -3.11
N PHE A 21 -1.16 -3.25 -2.34
CA PHE A 21 -1.69 -2.35 -1.32
C PHE A 21 -2.65 -1.30 -1.89
N GLY A 22 -2.28 -0.65 -2.99
CA GLY A 22 -3.14 0.32 -3.64
C GLY A 22 -4.47 -0.27 -4.12
N ARG A 23 -4.43 -1.50 -4.66
CA ARG A 23 -5.62 -2.23 -5.08
C ARG A 23 -6.53 -2.65 -3.92
N ASP A 24 -5.94 -3.05 -2.79
CA ASP A 24 -6.68 -3.45 -1.59
C ASP A 24 -7.37 -2.25 -0.90
N VAL A 25 -6.67 -1.10 -0.83
CA VAL A 25 -7.17 0.09 -0.12
C VAL A 25 -8.02 1.00 -1.00
N ALA A 26 -7.58 1.25 -2.23
CA ALA A 26 -8.13 2.26 -3.12
C ALA A 26 -8.68 1.67 -4.44
N GLY A 27 -8.50 0.38 -4.69
CA GLY A 27 -8.82 -0.24 -5.98
C GLY A 27 -7.83 0.10 -7.09
N ASP A 28 -6.78 0.89 -6.80
CA ASP A 28 -5.85 1.41 -7.79
C ASP A 28 -4.39 1.00 -7.47
N PRO A 29 -3.70 0.28 -8.36
CA PRO A 29 -2.33 -0.17 -8.11
C PRO A 29 -1.28 0.96 -8.14
N ARG A 30 -1.63 2.15 -8.64
CA ARG A 30 -0.70 3.30 -8.71
C ARG A 30 -0.75 4.15 -7.45
N PHE A 31 -1.71 3.93 -6.55
CA PHE A 31 -1.93 4.71 -5.34
C PHE A 31 -0.66 5.04 -4.53
N VAL A 32 0.22 4.06 -4.27
CA VAL A 32 1.47 4.31 -3.53
C VAL A 32 2.49 5.09 -4.36
N PHE A 33 2.52 4.90 -5.68
CA PHE A 33 3.37 5.66 -6.59
C PHE A 33 2.91 7.11 -6.69
N ASP A 34 1.60 7.35 -6.71
CA ASP A 34 1.01 8.67 -6.61
C ASP A 34 1.39 9.36 -5.29
N LEU A 35 1.28 8.66 -4.17
CA LEU A 35 1.75 9.18 -2.87
C LEU A 35 3.24 9.55 -2.90
N ARG A 36 4.08 8.74 -3.55
CA ARG A 36 5.52 9.03 -3.76
C ARG A 36 5.76 10.24 -4.66
N ARG A 37 4.87 10.49 -5.63
CA ARG A 37 4.91 11.66 -6.52
C ARG A 37 4.35 12.93 -5.87
N GLY A 38 3.95 12.88 -4.60
CA GLY A 38 3.40 14.04 -3.88
C GLY A 38 1.89 14.21 -4.04
N ARG A 39 1.18 13.20 -4.55
CA ARG A 39 -0.29 13.26 -4.63
C ARG A 39 -0.86 13.17 -3.21
N GLU A 40 -1.59 14.19 -2.79
CA GLU A 40 -2.22 14.23 -1.47
C GLU A 40 -3.57 13.50 -1.52
N PRO A 41 -3.74 12.35 -0.84
CA PRO A 41 -4.99 11.63 -0.83
C PRO A 41 -6.04 12.42 -0.05
N ARG A 42 -7.29 12.37 -0.51
CA ARG A 42 -8.42 12.95 0.23
C ARG A 42 -8.52 12.32 1.62
N ALA A 43 -9.10 13.06 2.57
CA ALA A 43 -9.29 12.62 3.96
C ALA A 43 -9.98 11.24 4.06
N ALA A 44 -10.95 10.95 3.18
CA ALA A 44 -11.60 9.65 3.09
C ALA A 44 -10.62 8.50 2.75
N THR A 45 -9.73 8.71 1.78
CA THR A 45 -8.71 7.72 1.40
C THR A 45 -7.68 7.55 2.50
N ARG A 46 -7.31 8.64 3.18
CA ARG A 46 -6.42 8.58 4.36
C ARG A 46 -7.02 7.72 5.47
N ALA A 47 -8.30 7.90 5.78
CA ALA A 47 -9.01 7.09 6.77
C ALA A 47 -9.03 5.59 6.40
N ARG A 48 -9.28 5.27 5.11
CA ARG A 48 -9.21 3.88 4.61
C ARG A 48 -7.82 3.27 4.75
N VAL A 49 -6.76 4.01 4.40
CA VAL A 49 -5.36 3.59 4.58
C VAL A 49 -5.07 3.23 6.03
N LEU A 50 -5.48 4.10 6.97
CA LEU A 50 -5.23 3.90 8.39
C LEU A 50 -6.01 2.69 8.93
N ALA A 51 -7.31 2.59 8.60
CA ALA A 51 -8.14 1.45 8.99
C ALA A 51 -7.58 0.12 8.46
N PHE A 52 -7.08 0.12 7.22
CA PHE A 52 -6.48 -1.06 6.61
C PHE A 52 -5.21 -1.52 7.32
N ILE A 53 -4.34 -0.57 7.69
CA ILE A 53 -3.11 -0.88 8.44
C ILE A 53 -3.44 -1.41 9.83
N GLU A 54 -4.47 -0.89 10.48
CA GLU A 54 -4.91 -1.35 11.80
C GLU A 54 -5.43 -2.78 11.76
N ILE A 55 -6.32 -3.08 10.81
CA ILE A 55 -6.82 -4.43 10.55
C ILE A 55 -5.65 -5.39 10.30
N ARG A 56 -4.79 -5.06 9.32
CA ARG A 56 -3.61 -5.87 9.00
C ARG A 56 -2.62 -6.00 10.14
N ARG A 57 -2.52 -5.05 11.07
CA ARG A 57 -1.65 -5.20 12.24
C ARG A 57 -2.19 -6.27 13.19
N GLY A 58 -3.52 -6.39 13.30
CA GLY A 58 -4.17 -7.51 14.00
C GLY A 58 -4.03 -8.84 13.25
N ASP A 59 -4.16 -8.82 11.93
CA ASP A 59 -4.08 -10.02 11.07
C ASP A 59 -2.64 -10.44 10.68
N ALA A 60 -1.62 -9.61 10.92
CA ALA A 60 -0.23 -9.87 10.51
C ALA A 60 0.38 -11.10 11.18
N GLY A 61 -0.25 -11.62 12.24
CA GLY A 61 0.07 -12.93 12.80
C GLY A 61 -0.36 -14.12 11.94
N ALA A 62 -1.26 -13.94 10.95
CA ALA A 62 -1.91 -15.04 10.22
C ALA A 62 -1.64 -15.08 8.71
N ALA A 63 -1.33 -13.95 8.05
CA ALA A 63 -1.31 -13.85 6.57
C ALA A 63 0.09 -13.74 5.94
N ALA A 64 1.01 -14.67 6.25
CA ALA A 64 2.36 -14.68 5.67
C ALA A 64 2.45 -15.16 4.20
N ASN A 65 1.35 -15.54 3.54
CA ASN A 65 1.40 -16.15 2.20
C ASN A 65 0.34 -15.59 1.25
N ALA A 66 0.66 -14.49 0.56
CA ALA A 66 0.00 -14.11 -0.69
C ALA A 66 0.89 -13.20 -1.54
N GLY A 67 2.11 -13.67 -1.82
CA GLY A 67 2.87 -13.19 -2.97
C GLY A 67 2.14 -13.63 -4.24
N THR A 68 1.62 -12.69 -5.03
CA THR A 68 1.33 -12.89 -6.45
C THR A 68 1.26 -11.54 -7.15
N ALA A 69 1.92 -11.52 -8.32
CA ALA A 69 1.91 -10.50 -9.37
C ALA A 69 2.72 -9.23 -9.10
N ALA A 70 4.05 -9.38 -9.13
CA ALA A 70 4.84 -8.45 -9.93
C ALA A 70 4.56 -8.77 -11.41
N ALA A 71 3.73 -7.96 -12.06
CA ALA A 71 3.71 -7.89 -13.52
C ALA A 71 4.78 -6.88 -13.96
N PRO A 72 5.64 -7.22 -14.94
CA PRO A 72 6.74 -6.37 -15.37
C PRO A 72 6.19 -5.25 -16.26
N ALA A 73 6.06 -4.05 -15.71
CA ALA A 73 5.93 -2.87 -16.54
C ALA A 73 7.33 -2.50 -17.03
N ARG A 74 7.57 -2.81 -18.30
CA ARG A 74 8.60 -2.21 -19.15
C ARG A 74 8.40 -0.67 -19.13
N GLU A 75 9.42 0.07 -19.56
CA GLU A 75 9.50 1.53 -19.76
C GLU A 75 10.04 2.31 -18.52
N ALA A 76 11.15 3.04 -18.57
CA ALA A 76 11.75 3.78 -19.69
C ALA A 76 13.29 3.83 -19.65
N CYS A 77 13.84 3.85 -20.87
CA CYS A 77 15.22 3.93 -21.36
C CYS A 77 16.02 2.62 -21.41
#